data_AF-A0AAD9GUS8-F1
#
_entry.id   AF-A0AAD9GUS8-F1
#
_cell.length_a   1.000
_cell.length_b   1.000
_cell.length_c   1.000
_cell.angle_alpha   90.00
_cell.angle_beta   90.00
_cell.angle_gamma   90.00
#
_symmetry.space_group_name_H-M   'P 1'
#
loop_
_entity.id
_entity.type
_entity.pdbx_description
1 polymer ?
#
loop_
_entity_poly.entity_id
_entity_poly.type
_entity_poly.pdbx_seq_one_letter_code
_entity_poly.pdbx_strand_id
1 'polypeptide(L)'
;MHILNLCLQNALGIRENKQTVCGAIRPSSKKEQQRCTIGGGFKEGRILIKKLCSLNNYFSTQQRCKRLEEVQEFYCLPKMASTLDCDTRIAFTVKLFQRTMVNYSALRGYFQNREKGDDASVFDCISREDWCLVAEMEAIVVSIAELARIEVQRRDLVASEPGDEQSMNADGQSPS
;
A
#
# COMPACT_ATOMS: atom_id res chain seq x y z
N MET A 1 -14.47 3.98 -5.79
CA MET A 1 -13.01 4.08 -5.54
C MET A 1 -12.62 4.80 -4.25
N HIS A 2 -13.32 5.87 -3.81
CA HIS A 2 -12.88 6.66 -2.64
C HIS A 2 -12.84 5.91 -1.30
N ILE A 3 -13.80 5.01 -1.05
CA ILE A 3 -13.85 4.23 0.22
C ILE A 3 -12.71 3.20 0.28
N LEU A 4 -12.44 2.48 -0.81
CA LEU A 4 -11.33 1.52 -0.87
C LEU A 4 -9.98 2.18 -0.60
N ASN A 5 -9.71 3.30 -1.27
CA ASN A 5 -8.49 4.08 -1.06
C ASN A 5 -8.37 4.54 0.40
N LEU A 6 -9.49 4.92 1.04
CA LEU A 6 -9.51 5.27 2.46
C LEU A 6 -9.21 4.06 3.37
N CYS A 7 -9.81 2.90 3.10
CA CYS A 7 -9.55 1.66 3.83
C CYS A 7 -8.08 1.26 3.76
N LEU A 8 -7.49 1.29 2.57
CA LEU A 8 -6.09 0.97 2.34
C LEU A 8 -5.14 1.98 3.00
N GLN A 9 -5.44 3.28 2.94
CA GLN A 9 -4.67 4.30 3.65
C GLN A 9 -4.71 4.12 5.17
N ASN A 10 -5.86 3.69 5.71
CA ASN A 10 -6.00 3.41 7.13
C ASN A 10 -5.24 2.12 7.52
N ALA A 11 -5.37 1.05 6.74
CA ALA A 11 -4.68 -0.22 6.95
C ALA A 11 -3.15 -0.05 6.92
N LEU A 12 -2.64 0.86 6.09
CA LEU A 12 -1.22 1.18 5.99
C LEU A 12 -0.72 2.17 7.06
N GLY A 13 -1.62 2.80 7.84
CA GLY A 13 -1.25 3.89 8.76
C GLY A 13 -0.93 5.23 8.08
N ILE A 14 -1.12 5.33 6.75
CA ILE A 14 -0.93 6.55 5.93
C ILE A 14 -2.01 7.59 6.21
N ARG A 15 -3.18 7.16 6.68
CA ARG A 15 -4.24 8.03 7.18
C ARG A 15 -4.76 7.49 8.49
N GLU A 16 -5.13 8.40 9.39
CA GLU A 16 -5.83 8.06 10.61
C GLU A 16 -7.28 8.52 10.46
N ASN A 17 -8.24 7.66 10.80
CA ASN A 17 -9.65 8.03 10.82
C ASN A 17 -9.90 8.96 12.02
N LYS A 18 -9.98 10.26 11.76
CA LYS A 18 -10.22 11.29 12.77
C LYS A 18 -11.47 12.07 12.42
N GLN A 19 -12.33 12.29 13.41
CA GLN A 19 -13.44 13.21 13.34
C GLN A 19 -13.09 14.46 14.15
N THR A 20 -13.36 15.63 13.60
CA THR A 20 -13.29 16.88 14.36
C THR A 20 -14.55 16.97 15.19
N VAL A 21 -14.43 16.91 16.51
CA VAL A 21 -15.54 17.18 17.42
C VAL A 21 -15.41 18.63 17.86
N CYS A 22 -16.36 19.47 17.46
CA CYS A 22 -16.49 20.80 18.03
C CYS A 22 -17.19 20.67 19.38
N GLY A 23 -16.50 21.02 20.46
CA GLY A 23 -17.15 21.21 21.76
C GLY A 23 -18.20 22.30 21.62
N ALA A 24 -19.47 21.94 21.80
CA ALA A 24 -20.53 22.94 21.91
C ALA A 24 -20.18 23.89 23.06
N ILE A 25 -20.35 25.20 22.82
CA ILE A 25 -20.21 26.31 23.78
C ILE A 25 -18.77 26.81 23.98
N ARG A 26 -18.17 27.39 22.93
CA ARG A 26 -17.44 28.69 22.93
C ARG A 26 -16.69 28.84 21.60
N PRO A 27 -16.67 30.04 20.98
CA PRO A 27 -16.01 30.29 19.69
C PRO A 27 -14.47 30.18 19.73
N SER A 28 -13.87 29.86 20.89
CA SER A 28 -12.44 29.64 21.10
C SER A 28 -12.07 28.20 21.52
N SER A 29 -13.03 27.27 21.51
CA SER A 29 -12.76 25.87 21.86
C SER A 29 -11.84 25.21 20.82
N LYS A 30 -10.71 24.65 21.29
CA LYS A 30 -9.76 23.93 20.43
C LYS A 30 -10.50 22.80 19.72
N LYS A 31 -10.38 22.74 18.39
CA LYS A 31 -10.89 21.64 17.57
C LYS A 31 -10.23 20.34 18.04
N GLU A 32 -10.96 19.53 18.79
CA GLU A 32 -10.44 18.26 19.29
C GLU A 32 -10.66 17.19 18.23
N GLN A 33 -9.57 16.55 17.81
CA GLN A 33 -9.64 15.46 16.82
C GLN A 33 -9.78 14.14 17.57
N GLN A 34 -10.97 13.55 17.50
CA GLN A 34 -11.24 12.24 18.05
C GLN A 34 -10.94 11.15 17.02
N ARG A 35 -10.22 10.09 17.41
CA ARG A 35 -9.99 8.92 16.56
C ARG A 35 -11.24 8.06 16.53
N CYS A 36 -11.71 7.68 15.34
CA CYS A 36 -12.95 6.93 15.15
C CYS A 36 -12.74 5.46 14.79
N THR A 37 -11.49 5.01 14.59
CA THR A 37 -11.21 3.60 14.36
C THR A 37 -11.27 2.83 15.67
N ILE A 38 -12.12 1.80 15.74
CA ILE A 38 -12.08 0.80 16.82
C ILE A 38 -10.70 0.15 16.78
N GLY A 39 -9.95 0.20 17.89
CA GLY A 39 -8.56 -0.25 17.98
C GLY A 39 -7.49 0.84 17.86
N GLY A 40 -7.86 2.10 17.62
CA GLY A 40 -6.91 3.22 17.56
C GLY A 40 -6.26 3.41 16.18
N GLY A 41 -5.14 4.15 16.11
CA GLY A 41 -4.45 4.35 14.84
C GLY A 41 -3.19 3.50 14.75
N PHE A 42 -2.82 3.13 13.53
CA PHE A 42 -1.71 2.24 13.25
C PHE A 42 -0.44 3.05 12.91
N LYS A 43 0.30 3.45 13.94
CA LYS A 43 1.48 4.33 13.78
C LYS A 43 2.70 3.56 13.32
N GLU A 44 2.76 2.29 13.67
CA GLU A 44 3.79 1.31 13.37
C GLU A 44 3.95 1.18 11.85
N GLY A 45 2.85 1.00 11.11
CA GLY A 45 2.87 0.95 9.65
C GLY A 45 3.46 2.21 9.01
N ARG A 46 3.13 3.41 9.53
CA ARG A 46 3.73 4.66 9.03
C ARG A 46 5.22 4.75 9.33
N ILE A 47 5.64 4.36 10.53
CA ILE A 47 7.05 4.38 10.94
C ILE A 47 7.84 3.42 10.04
N LEU A 48 7.31 2.22 9.79
CA LEU A 48 7.90 1.23 8.91
C LEU A 48 8.05 1.76 7.48
N ILE A 49 7.00 2.34 6.90
CA ILE A 49 7.06 2.94 5.55
C ILE A 49 8.18 3.97 5.47
N LYS A 50 8.35 4.83 6.49
CA LYS A 50 9.44 5.80 6.52
C LYS A 50 10.82 5.15 6.53
N LYS A 51 11.02 4.10 7.34
CA LYS A 51 12.29 3.36 7.37
C LYS A 51 12.61 2.76 6.00
N LEU A 52 11.63 2.15 5.34
CA LEU A 52 11.79 1.59 4.00
C LEU A 52 12.05 2.66 2.94
N CYS A 53 11.41 3.83 3.04
CA CYS A 53 11.70 4.96 2.16
C CYS A 53 13.15 5.44 2.34
N SER A 54 13.62 5.56 3.58
CA SER A 54 15.02 5.91 3.88
C SER A 54 15.99 4.88 3.28
N LEU A 55 15.70 3.59 3.44
CA LEU A 55 16.50 2.51 2.84
C LEU A 55 16.49 2.58 1.30
N ASN A 56 15.34 2.76 0.66
CA ASN A 56 15.26 2.89 -0.79
C ASN A 56 16.01 4.13 -1.30
N ASN A 57 15.89 5.26 -0.59
CA ASN A 57 16.57 6.51 -0.93
C ASN A 57 18.08 6.46 -0.69
N TYR A 58 18.56 5.55 0.17
CA TYR A 58 19.99 5.32 0.35
C TYR A 58 20.67 4.93 -0.96
N PHE A 59 19.99 4.16 -1.81
CA PHE A 59 20.40 3.75 -3.15
C PHE A 59 19.96 4.77 -4.22
N SER A 60 20.11 6.08 -3.95
CA SER A 60 19.81 7.13 -4.93
C SER A 60 21.00 7.50 -5.81
N THR A 61 22.22 7.13 -5.42
CA THR A 61 23.44 7.43 -6.19
C THR A 61 23.77 6.31 -7.15
N GLN A 62 24.26 6.66 -8.34
CA GLN A 62 24.59 5.68 -9.38
C GLN A 62 25.62 4.64 -8.91
N GLN A 63 26.58 5.04 -8.07
CA GLN A 63 27.58 4.14 -7.50
C GLN A 63 26.93 3.07 -6.60
N ARG A 64 26.05 3.47 -5.67
CA ARG A 64 25.36 2.54 -4.77
C ARG A 64 24.39 1.64 -5.54
N CYS A 65 23.69 2.18 -6.54
CA CYS A 65 22.82 1.39 -7.42
C CYS A 65 23.60 0.28 -8.12
N LYS A 66 24.73 0.61 -8.78
CA LYS A 66 25.56 -0.38 -9.49
C LYS A 66 26.06 -1.49 -8.57
N ARG A 67 26.57 -1.12 -7.39
CA ARG A 67 27.00 -2.10 -6.38
C ARG A 67 25.84 -2.98 -5.89
N LEU A 68 24.65 -2.41 -5.70
CA LEU A 68 23.46 -3.20 -5.37
C LEU A 68 23.07 -4.14 -6.51
N GLU A 69 23.17 -3.70 -7.76
CA GLU A 69 22.89 -4.53 -8.95
C GLU A 69 23.86 -5.71 -9.07
N GLU A 70 25.15 -5.51 -8.76
CA GLU A 70 26.15 -6.58 -8.70
C GLU A 70 25.79 -7.62 -7.63
N VAL A 71 25.35 -7.17 -6.45
CA VAL A 71 24.89 -8.07 -5.39
C VAL A 71 23.59 -8.78 -5.79
N GLN A 72 22.65 -8.07 -6.43
CA GLN A 72 21.41 -8.68 -6.96
C GLN A 72 21.74 -9.77 -7.98
N GLU A 73 22.68 -9.52 -8.89
CA GLU A 73 23.14 -10.48 -9.88
C GLU A 73 23.79 -11.71 -9.23
N PHE A 74 24.61 -11.52 -8.20
CA PHE A 74 25.19 -12.61 -7.40
C PHE A 74 24.13 -13.52 -6.78
N TYR A 75 23.00 -12.96 -6.32
CA TYR A 75 21.87 -13.72 -5.78
C TYR A 75 20.84 -14.16 -6.85
N CYS A 76 21.11 -13.93 -8.13
CA CYS A 76 20.17 -14.17 -9.24
C CYS A 76 18.81 -13.47 -9.07
N LEU A 77 18.81 -12.29 -8.43
CA LEU A 77 17.63 -11.45 -8.19
C LEU A 77 17.42 -10.45 -9.34
N PRO A 78 16.16 -10.02 -9.59
CA PRO A 78 15.88 -9.01 -10.59
C PRO A 78 16.55 -7.67 -10.23
N LYS A 79 17.20 -7.06 -11.22
CA LYS A 79 17.79 -5.72 -11.08
C LYS A 79 16.69 -4.69 -10.90
N MET A 80 16.73 -3.99 -9.79
CA MET A 80 15.62 -3.15 -9.34
C MET A 80 16.09 -1.72 -9.07
N ALA A 81 15.89 -0.83 -10.04
CA ALA A 81 16.25 0.58 -9.96
C ALA A 81 15.47 1.34 -8.89
N SER A 82 16.13 2.10 -8.01
CA SER A 82 15.48 2.86 -6.92
C SER A 82 14.26 3.63 -7.41
N THR A 83 13.11 3.44 -6.75
CA THR A 83 11.88 4.18 -7.07
C THR A 83 11.82 5.45 -6.25
N LEU A 84 11.98 6.61 -6.88
CA LEU A 84 11.71 7.92 -6.27
C LEU A 84 10.22 8.24 -6.45
N ASP A 85 9.38 8.05 -5.44
CA ASP A 85 8.00 8.56 -5.47
C ASP A 85 7.49 8.88 -4.05
N CYS A 86 6.39 9.62 -4.01
CA CYS A 86 5.81 10.27 -2.84
C CYS A 86 5.08 9.30 -1.88
N ASP A 87 5.35 9.47 -0.58
CA ASP A 87 4.86 8.66 0.56
C ASP A 87 3.33 8.54 0.71
N THR A 88 2.52 9.18 -0.15
CA THR A 88 1.06 9.27 -0.01
C THR A 88 0.29 8.29 -0.89
N ARG A 89 0.93 7.68 -1.88
CA ARG A 89 0.26 6.79 -2.85
C ARG A 89 0.36 5.33 -2.41
N ILE A 90 -0.78 4.68 -2.22
CA ILE A 90 -0.84 3.25 -1.88
C ILE A 90 -0.06 2.40 -2.89
N ALA A 91 -0.22 2.68 -4.19
CA ALA A 91 0.49 1.95 -5.24
C ALA A 91 2.01 2.05 -5.12
N PHE A 92 2.52 3.18 -4.63
CA PHE A 92 3.95 3.32 -4.33
C PHE A 92 4.33 2.46 -3.13
N THR A 93 3.58 2.53 -2.03
CA THR A 93 3.85 1.73 -0.82
C THR A 93 3.85 0.22 -1.11
N VAL A 94 2.91 -0.28 -1.91
CA VAL A 94 2.86 -1.69 -2.33
C VAL A 94 4.12 -2.07 -3.11
N LYS A 95 4.50 -1.26 -4.10
CA LYS A 95 5.75 -1.48 -4.85
C LYS A 95 6.97 -1.45 -3.92
N LEU A 96 7.01 -0.53 -2.96
CA LEU A 96 8.10 -0.43 -1.99
C LEU A 96 8.21 -1.71 -1.15
N PHE A 97 7.10 -2.26 -0.67
CA PHE A 97 7.10 -3.52 0.07
C PHE A 97 7.61 -4.69 -0.78
N GLN A 98 6.99 -4.90 -1.95
CA GLN A 98 7.35 -6.00 -2.86
C GLN A 98 8.83 -5.96 -3.23
N ARG A 99 9.35 -4.77 -3.57
CA ARG A 99 10.75 -4.60 -3.95
C ARG A 99 11.70 -4.83 -2.77
N THR A 100 11.34 -4.33 -1.59
CA THR A 100 12.16 -4.52 -0.38
C THR A 100 12.19 -6.00 0.02
N MET A 101 11.05 -6.70 -0.06
CA MET A 101 10.96 -8.14 0.22
C MET A 101 11.80 -8.97 -0.75
N VAL A 102 11.67 -8.75 -2.05
CA VAL A 102 12.46 -9.45 -3.08
C VAL A 102 13.96 -9.20 -2.89
N ASN A 103 14.34 -7.98 -2.50
CA ASN A 103 15.74 -7.60 -2.34
C ASN A 103 16.31 -7.88 -0.95
N TYR A 104 15.57 -8.46 -0.01
CA TYR A 104 16.05 -8.64 1.37
C TYR A 104 17.43 -9.31 1.43
N SER A 105 17.62 -10.40 0.69
CA SER A 105 18.90 -11.13 0.65
C SER A 105 20.04 -10.28 0.06
N ALA A 106 19.78 -9.54 -1.02
CA ALA A 106 20.77 -8.65 -1.61
C ALA A 106 21.11 -7.47 -0.71
N LEU A 107 20.12 -6.85 -0.07
CA LEU A 107 20.32 -5.75 0.88
C LEU A 107 21.16 -6.22 2.07
N ARG A 108 20.83 -7.38 2.64
CA ARG A 108 21.61 -8.00 3.70
C ARG A 108 23.05 -8.26 3.25
N GLY A 109 23.26 -8.81 2.06
CA GLY A 109 24.59 -9.04 1.50
C GLY A 109 25.39 -7.75 1.26
N TYR A 110 24.74 -6.71 0.73
CA TYR A 110 25.32 -5.38 0.51
C TYR A 110 25.85 -4.79 1.84
N PHE A 111 25.03 -4.80 2.89
CA PHE A 111 25.42 -4.28 4.19
C PHE A 111 26.27 -5.25 5.03
N GLN A 112 26.51 -6.49 4.59
CA GLN A 112 27.53 -7.35 5.19
C GLN A 112 28.93 -7.04 4.63
N ASN A 113 29.02 -6.68 3.35
CA ASN A 113 30.25 -6.31 2.67
C ASN A 113 30.34 -4.79 2.47
N ARG A 114 30.34 -4.04 3.59
CA ARG A 114 30.28 -2.57 3.61
C ARG A 114 31.57 -1.97 3.04
N GLU A 115 31.45 -0.97 2.16
CA GLU A 115 32.58 -0.11 1.79
C GLU A 115 32.70 1.08 2.73
N LYS A 116 33.86 1.75 2.69
CA LYS A 116 34.10 2.96 3.47
C LYS A 116 33.11 4.06 3.05
N GLY A 117 32.33 4.54 4.03
CA GLY A 117 31.29 5.55 3.80
C GLY A 117 29.90 4.97 3.58
N ASP A 118 29.72 3.65 3.66
CA ASP A 118 28.40 3.07 3.73
C ASP A 118 27.78 3.29 5.13
N ASP A 119 26.56 3.83 5.17
CA ASP A 119 25.79 3.98 6.40
C ASP A 119 24.79 2.83 6.51
N ALA A 120 25.15 1.81 7.28
CA ALA A 120 24.29 0.66 7.47
C ALA A 120 23.16 0.88 8.48
N SER A 121 23.15 2.01 9.21
CA SER A 121 22.07 2.29 10.17
C SER A 121 20.71 2.33 9.49
N VAL A 122 20.66 2.72 8.21
CA VAL A 122 19.45 2.71 7.37
C VAL A 122 18.85 1.32 7.18
N PHE A 123 19.65 0.26 7.28
CA PHE A 123 19.21 -1.14 7.23
C PHE A 123 19.06 -1.73 8.63
N ASP A 124 20.04 -1.49 9.50
CA ASP A 124 20.09 -2.04 10.86
C ASP A 124 18.94 -1.50 11.76
N CYS A 125 18.36 -0.34 11.44
CA CYS A 125 17.19 0.21 12.14
C CYS A 125 15.86 -0.52 11.84
N ILE A 126 15.83 -1.43 10.86
CA ILE A 126 14.67 -2.24 10.49
C ILE A 126 14.77 -3.57 11.23
N SER A 127 13.95 -3.74 12.28
CA SER A 127 14.01 -4.93 13.13
C SER A 127 13.43 -6.16 12.44
N ARG A 128 13.60 -7.34 13.04
CA ARG A 128 12.98 -8.56 12.52
C ARG A 128 11.45 -8.46 12.50
N GLU A 129 10.87 -7.83 13.51
CA GLU A 129 9.44 -7.57 13.61
C GLU A 129 8.97 -6.62 12.51
N ASP A 130 9.77 -5.59 12.20
CA ASP A 130 9.51 -4.70 11.07
C ASP A 130 9.49 -5.49 9.75
N TRP A 131 10.45 -6.38 9.51
CA TRP A 131 10.50 -7.22 8.31
C TRP A 131 9.30 -8.16 8.18
N CYS A 132 8.87 -8.78 9.29
CA CYS A 132 7.63 -9.56 9.32
C CYS A 132 6.42 -8.67 9.01
N LEU A 133 6.37 -7.47 9.59
CA LEU A 133 5.28 -6.55 9.39
C LEU A 133 5.18 -6.06 7.92
N VAL A 134 6.29 -5.91 7.20
CA VAL A 134 6.27 -5.63 5.75
C VAL A 134 5.46 -6.69 5.00
N ALA A 135 5.73 -7.97 5.28
CA ALA A 135 5.05 -9.08 4.60
C ALA A 135 3.55 -9.13 4.95
N GLU A 136 3.21 -8.92 6.22
CA GLU A 136 1.80 -8.86 6.67
C GLU A 136 1.04 -7.71 6.00
N MET A 137 1.63 -6.51 5.97
CA MET A 137 1.02 -5.34 5.36
C MET A 137 0.87 -5.49 3.84
N GLU A 138 1.86 -6.08 3.15
CA GLU A 138 1.78 -6.37 1.72
C GLU A 138 0.64 -7.34 1.41
N ALA A 139 0.56 -8.46 2.14
CA ALA A 139 -0.47 -9.47 1.94
C ALA A 139 -1.89 -8.91 2.14
N ILE A 140 -2.11 -8.11 3.17
CA ILE A 140 -3.40 -7.48 3.45
C ILE A 140 -3.79 -6.50 2.34
N VAL A 141 -2.86 -5.65 1.90
CA VAL A 141 -3.16 -4.65 0.88
C VAL A 141 -3.43 -5.30 -0.48
N VAL A 142 -2.66 -6.32 -0.86
CA VAL A 142 -2.90 -7.09 -2.08
C VAL A 142 -4.27 -7.76 -2.02
N SER A 143 -4.60 -8.44 -0.92
CA SER A 143 -5.90 -9.12 -0.76
C SER A 143 -7.08 -8.14 -0.86
N ILE A 144 -6.99 -6.96 -0.22
CA ILE A 144 -8.04 -5.94 -0.30
C ILE A 144 -8.17 -5.39 -1.73
N ALA A 145 -7.05 -5.17 -2.42
CA ALA A 145 -7.06 -4.69 -3.80
C ALA A 145 -7.67 -5.72 -4.76
N GLU A 146 -7.38 -7.00 -4.59
CA GLU A 146 -7.95 -8.10 -5.38
C GLU A 146 -9.46 -8.24 -5.15
N LEU A 147 -9.90 -8.26 -3.89
CA LEU A 147 -11.33 -8.31 -3.55
C LEU A 147 -12.10 -7.15 -4.19
N ALA A 148 -11.54 -5.94 -4.13
CA ALA A 148 -12.15 -4.78 -4.75
C ALA A 148 -12.21 -4.88 -6.28
N ARG A 149 -11.17 -5.45 -6.91
CA ARG A 149 -11.16 -5.69 -8.36
C ARG A 149 -12.24 -6.69 -8.76
N ILE A 150 -12.35 -7.80 -8.05
CA ILE A 150 -13.36 -8.84 -8.29
C ILE A 150 -14.78 -8.25 -8.17
N GLU A 151 -15.03 -7.46 -7.14
CA GLU A 151 -16.35 -6.84 -6.92
C GLU A 151 -16.72 -5.84 -8.02
N VAL A 152 -15.76 -5.05 -8.50
CA VAL A 152 -15.99 -4.13 -9.64
C VAL A 152 -16.31 -4.94 -10.90
N GLN A 153 -15.50 -5.96 -11.22
CA GLN A 153 -15.72 -6.80 -12.40
C GLN A 153 -17.08 -7.51 -12.35
N ARG A 154 -17.50 -7.99 -11.16
CA ARG A 154 -18.82 -8.61 -10.97
C ARG A 154 -19.96 -7.63 -11.24
N ARG A 155 -19.85 -6.39 -10.78
CA ARG A 155 -20.87 -5.35 -11.04
C ARG A 155 -20.98 -5.01 -12.51
N ASP A 156 -19.84 -4.91 -13.19
CA ASP A 156 -19.81 -4.63 -14.63
C ASP A 156 -20.47 -5.76 -15.43
N LEU A 157 -20.25 -7.02 -15.02
CA LEU A 157 -20.91 -8.18 -15.62
C LEU A 157 -22.44 -8.14 -15.41
N VAL A 158 -22.90 -7.88 -14.19
CA VAL A 158 -24.36 -7.78 -13.87
C VAL A 158 -25.01 -6.59 -14.58
N ALA A 159 -24.29 -5.48 -14.75
CA ALA A 159 -24.79 -4.31 -15.48
C ALA A 159 -24.82 -4.50 -17.01
N SER A 160 -24.13 -5.52 -17.51
CA SER A 160 -24.04 -5.84 -18.94
C SER A 160 -25.03 -6.92 -19.39
N GLU A 161 -25.83 -7.49 -18.46
CA GLU A 161 -26.94 -8.35 -18.83
C GLU A 161 -28.01 -7.49 -19.53
N PRO A 162 -28.31 -7.73 -20.82
CA PRO A 162 -29.40 -7.03 -21.47
C PRO A 162 -30.69 -7.44 -20.75
N GLY A 163 -31.40 -6.46 -20.20
CA GLY A 163 -32.75 -6.68 -19.69
C GLY A 163 -33.58 -7.32 -20.79
N ASP A 164 -34.27 -8.40 -20.45
CA ASP A 164 -35.26 -9.05 -21.32
C ASP A 164 -36.43 -8.08 -21.61
N GLU A 165 -36.21 -7.09 -22.46
CA GLU A 165 -37.25 -6.34 -23.15
C GLU A 165 -37.47 -6.98 -24.53
N GLN A 166 -38.47 -7.87 -24.58
CA GLN A 166 -39.50 -8.03 -25.62
C GLN A 166 -39.85 -9.50 -25.84
N SER A 167 -40.95 -9.95 -25.21
CA SER A 167 -41.93 -10.76 -25.94
C SER A 167 -43.18 -9.91 -26.15
N MET A 168 -43.14 -9.18 -27.26
CA MET A 168 -44.32 -8.68 -27.93
C MET A 168 -45.06 -9.94 -28.44
N ASN A 169 -46.13 -10.35 -27.78
CA ASN A 169 -47.12 -11.25 -28.37
C ASN A 169 -48.45 -10.52 -28.44
N ALA A 170 -48.70 -10.00 -29.64
CA ALA A 170 -50.03 -9.71 -30.12
C ALA A 170 -50.73 -11.05 -30.40
N ASP A 171 -51.80 -11.31 -29.66
CA ASP A 171 -52.91 -12.21 -30.02
C ASP A 171 -54.12 -11.62 -29.28
N GLY A 172 -55.19 -11.19 -29.93
CA GLY A 172 -56.03 -12.00 -30.81
C GLY A 172 -57.31 -12.32 -30.05
N GLN A 173 -58.36 -11.54 -30.33
CA GLN A 173 -59.80 -11.74 -30.07
C GLN A 173 -60.26 -12.87 -29.12
N SER A 174 -61.05 -12.49 -28.11
CA SER A 174 -61.95 -13.41 -27.38
C SER A 174 -63.36 -13.41 -27.99
N PRO A 175 -64.10 -14.54 -27.90
CA PRO A 175 -65.34 -14.76 -28.66
C PRO A 175 -66.57 -14.30 -27.88
N SER A 176 -67.53 -13.71 -28.58
CA SER A 176 -69.00 -13.88 -28.45
C SER A 176 -69.70 -13.09 -29.54
#